data_AF-Q933B5-F1
#
_entry.id   AF-Q933B5-F1
#
_cell.length_a   1.000
_cell.length_b   1.000
_cell.length_c   1.000
_cell.angle_alpha   90.00
_cell.angle_beta   90.00
_cell.angle_gamma   90.00
#
_symmetry.space_group_name_H-M   'P 1'
#
loop_
_entity.id
_entity.type
_entity.pdbx_description
1 polymer ?
#
loop_
_entity_poly.entity_id
_entity_poly.type
_entity_poly.pdbx_seq_one_letter_code
_entity_poly.pdbx_strand_id
1 'polypeptide(L)'
;MDGKDNVLATNINGLGIALYQGDGEVNHLRLGDGSSGYGYKDIDALSDKNVANAIFTFTAKIYKNDNISINEGEFNATALINVMYL
;
A
#
# COMPACT_ATOMS: atom_id res chain seq x y z
N MET A 1 -4.05 -5.44 -9.34
CA MET A 1 -3.57 -6.83 -9.32
C MET A 1 -4.72 -7.69 -8.86
N ASP A 2 -5.06 -8.75 -9.59
CA ASP A 2 -6.29 -9.50 -9.29
C ASP A 2 -6.28 -10.07 -7.86
N GLY A 3 -7.35 -9.80 -7.12
CA GLY A 3 -7.57 -10.28 -5.75
C GLY A 3 -6.66 -9.74 -4.63
N LYS A 4 -5.73 -8.82 -4.90
CA LYS A 4 -4.82 -8.26 -3.88
C LYS A 4 -5.23 -6.85 -3.49
N ASP A 5 -5.51 -6.65 -2.20
CA ASP A 5 -6.04 -5.39 -1.68
C ASP A 5 -4.95 -4.37 -1.28
N ASN A 6 -3.67 -4.77 -1.29
CA ASN A 6 -2.55 -3.93 -0.89
C ASN A 6 -1.45 -3.80 -1.95
N VAL A 7 -1.73 -4.17 -3.20
CA VAL A 7 -0.74 -4.19 -4.28
C VAL A 7 -1.10 -3.20 -5.38
N LEU A 8 -0.28 -2.17 -5.53
CA LEU A 8 -0.34 -1.26 -6.67
C LEU A 8 0.05 -2.03 -7.94
N ALA A 9 -0.76 -1.88 -8.99
CA ALA A 9 -0.39 -2.35 -10.32
C ALA A 9 0.71 -1.46 -10.90
N THR A 10 1.68 -2.06 -11.59
CA THR A 10 2.64 -1.32 -12.40
C THR A 10 2.25 -1.38 -13.88
N ASN A 11 3.03 -0.71 -14.74
CA ASN A 11 2.97 -0.87 -16.20
C ASN A 11 3.48 -2.25 -16.70
N ILE A 12 4.05 -3.11 -15.84
CA ILE A 12 4.46 -4.47 -16.21
C ILE A 12 3.45 -5.49 -15.65
N ASN A 13 2.83 -6.26 -16.53
CA ASN A 13 1.89 -7.31 -16.12
C ASN A 13 2.57 -8.33 -15.20
N GLY A 14 1.93 -8.67 -14.08
CA GLY A 14 2.48 -9.57 -13.08
C GLY A 14 3.50 -8.93 -12.12
N LEU A 15 3.89 -7.67 -12.31
CA LEU A 15 4.73 -6.90 -11.39
C LEU A 15 3.92 -5.81 -10.68
N GLY A 16 4.01 -5.77 -9.36
CA GLY A 16 3.30 -4.83 -8.50
C GLY A 16 4.19 -4.26 -7.40
N ILE A 17 3.64 -3.34 -6.61
CA ILE A 17 4.26 -2.86 -5.38
C ILE A 17 3.28 -3.14 -4.23
N ALA A 18 3.64 -4.10 -3.36
CA ALA A 18 2.90 -4.39 -2.14
C ALA A 18 3.20 -3.32 -1.07
N LEU A 19 2.15 -2.83 -0.42
CA LEU A 19 2.23 -1.79 0.60
C LEU A 19 1.76 -2.33 1.96
N TYR A 20 2.44 -1.90 3.02
CA TYR A 20 2.18 -2.30 4.39
C TYR A 20 2.28 -1.10 5.33
N GLN A 21 1.51 -1.11 6.43
CA GLN A 21 1.59 -0.11 7.49
C GLN A 21 2.81 -0.38 8.38
N GLY A 22 3.57 0.67 8.68
CA GLY A 22 4.78 0.58 9.52
C GLY A 22 5.99 -0.04 8.81
N ASP A 23 6.98 -0.46 9.60
CA ASP A 23 8.26 -1.03 9.15
C ASP A 23 8.19 -2.54 8.80
N GLY A 24 7.00 -3.13 8.86
CA GLY A 24 6.79 -4.57 8.71
C GLY A 24 5.83 -4.96 7.59
N GLU A 25 5.59 -6.26 7.48
CA GLU A 25 4.71 -6.85 6.45
C GLU A 25 3.41 -7.42 7.05
N VAL A 26 3.16 -7.17 8.33
CA VAL A 26 2.04 -7.75 9.08
C VAL A 26 0.72 -7.10 8.69
N ASN A 27 0.70 -5.76 8.66
CA ASN A 27 -0.51 -4.98 8.43
C ASN A 27 -0.52 -4.44 7.00
N HIS A 28 -1.51 -4.85 6.19
CA HIS A 28 -1.65 -4.34 4.83
C HIS A 28 -2.00 -2.84 4.84
N LEU A 29 -1.32 -2.06 3.99
CA LEU A 29 -1.82 -0.74 3.60
C LEU A 29 -2.81 -0.94 2.44
N ARG A 30 -4.08 -1.11 2.79
CA ARG A 30 -5.16 -1.46 1.85
C ARG A 30 -5.49 -0.28 0.93
N LEU A 31 -5.74 -0.59 -0.33
CA LEU A 31 -6.03 0.35 -1.40
C LEU A 31 -7.55 0.57 -1.57
N GLY A 32 -7.92 1.79 -1.96
CA GLY A 32 -9.31 2.19 -2.20
C GLY A 32 -9.98 2.88 -1.02
N ASP A 33 -11.28 3.13 -1.16
CA ASP A 33 -12.01 4.08 -0.30
C ASP A 33 -12.49 3.49 1.04
N GLY A 34 -12.22 2.21 1.29
CA GLY A 34 -12.65 1.49 2.49
C GLY A 34 -14.16 1.53 2.72
N SER A 35 -14.59 1.34 3.97
CA SER A 35 -16.01 1.44 4.32
C SER A 35 -16.41 2.89 4.59
N SER A 36 -17.51 3.33 4.00
CA SER A 36 -18.07 4.69 4.13
C SER A 36 -17.27 5.82 3.45
N GLY A 37 -16.28 5.51 2.62
CA GLY A 37 -15.50 6.51 1.89
C GLY A 37 -14.37 7.17 2.70
N TYR A 38 -14.10 6.68 3.91
CA TYR A 38 -13.06 7.21 4.80
C TYR A 38 -11.77 6.37 4.80
N GLY A 39 -11.57 5.56 3.76
CA GLY A 39 -10.40 4.69 3.66
C GLY A 39 -10.42 3.58 4.71
N TYR A 40 -9.23 3.05 5.00
CA TYR A 40 -9.03 1.99 5.97
C TYR A 40 -8.36 2.54 7.23
N LYS A 41 -8.74 1.96 8.37
CA LYS A 41 -8.18 2.34 9.67
C LYS A 41 -6.66 2.14 9.70
N ASP A 42 -5.98 3.14 10.26
CA ASP A 42 -4.58 2.99 10.67
C ASP A 42 -4.47 2.12 11.92
N ILE A 43 -3.65 1.07 11.82
CA ILE A 43 -3.37 0.11 12.88
C ILE A 43 -2.00 0.40 13.51
N ASP A 44 -0.98 0.61 12.66
CA ASP A 44 0.43 0.61 13.06
C ASP A 44 1.34 1.51 12.18
N ALA A 45 0.78 2.41 11.36
CA ALA A 45 1.58 3.31 10.53
C ALA A 45 1.98 4.61 11.25
N LEU A 46 1.18 5.09 12.22
CA LEU A 46 1.50 6.30 12.96
C LEU A 46 2.46 6.05 14.14
N SER A 47 3.50 6.87 14.26
CA SER A 47 4.47 6.81 15.37
C SER A 47 3.84 7.05 16.74
N ASP A 48 2.86 7.96 16.80
CA ASP A 48 2.22 8.44 18.02
C ASP A 48 0.75 8.79 17.75
N LYS A 49 -0.09 8.71 18.79
CA LYS A 49 -1.54 9.00 18.72
C LYS A 49 -1.88 10.20 19.59
N ASN A 50 -2.81 11.04 19.11
CA ASN A 50 -3.28 12.26 19.80
C ASN A 50 -2.19 13.31 20.07
N VAL A 51 -1.26 13.47 19.12
CA VAL A 51 -0.20 14.48 19.16
C VAL A 51 -0.32 15.41 17.96
N ALA A 52 0.27 16.61 18.06
CA ALA A 52 0.21 17.60 16.99
C ALA A 52 0.96 17.17 15.71
N ASN A 53 2.03 16.38 15.85
CA ASN A 53 2.84 15.88 14.74
C ASN A 53 3.17 14.41 15.00
N ALA A 54 2.91 13.56 14.02
CA ALA A 54 3.27 12.15 14.03
C ALA A 54 3.87 11.77 12.68
N ILE A 55 4.73 10.76 12.67
CA ILE A 55 5.29 10.20 11.44
C ILE A 55 4.33 9.10 10.96
N PHE A 56 3.96 9.13 9.68
CA PHE A 56 3.28 8.03 9.02
C PHE A 56 4.30 7.20 8.24
N THR A 57 4.55 5.98 8.69
CA THR A 57 5.49 5.04 8.08
C THR A 57 4.74 3.96 7.31
N PHE A 58 5.22 3.65 6.12
CA PHE A 58 4.74 2.50 5.35
C PHE A 58 5.91 1.80 4.66
N THR A 59 5.78 0.50 4.49
CA THR A 59 6.74 -0.34 3.78
C THR A 59 6.23 -0.63 2.37
N ALA A 60 7.10 -0.43 1.38
CA ALA A 60 6.84 -0.78 -0.01
C ALA A 60 7.78 -1.90 -0.46
N LYS A 61 7.22 -2.98 -1.01
CA LYS A 61 7.99 -4.12 -1.53
C LYS A 61 7.58 -4.44 -2.96
N ILE A 62 8.55 -4.77 -3.80
CA ILE A 62 8.27 -5.32 -5.13
C ILE A 62 7.51 -6.64 -4.95
N TYR A 63 6.38 -6.76 -5.63
CA TYR A 63 5.55 -7.96 -5.68
C TYR A 63 5.60 -8.54 -7.08
N LYS A 64 5.89 -9.83 -7.19
CA LYS A 64 5.77 -10.59 -8.44
C LYS A 64 4.66 -11.62 -8.28
N ASN A 65 3.80 -11.74 -9.28
CA ASN A 65 2.87 -12.85 -9.37
C ASN A 65 3.61 -14.10 -9.88
N ASP A 66 3.63 -15.15 -9.07
CA ASP A 66 4.38 -16.39 -9.36
C ASP A 66 3.90 -17.11 -10.63
N ASN A 67 2.66 -16.87 -11.05
CA ASN A 67 2.06 -17.53 -12.21
C ASN A 67 2.25 -16.77 -13.51
N ILE A 68 2.97 -15.64 -13.50
CA ILE A 68 3.15 -14.77 -14.67
C ILE A 68 4.65 -14.58 -14.92
N SER A 69 5.07 -14.87 -16.16
CA SER A 69 6.40 -14.47 -16.62
C SER A 69 6.45 -12.95 -16.78
N ILE A 70 7.45 -12.32 -16.17
CA ILE A 70 7.67 -10.87 -16.26
C ILE A 70 8.74 -10.58 -17.29
N ASN A 71 8.45 -9.62 -18.17
CA ASN A 71 9.43 -9.07 -19.10
C ASN A 71 10.35 -8.08 -18.36
N GLU A 72 11.60 -7.97 -18.81
CA GLU A 72 12.52 -6.93 -18.33
C GLU A 72 12.08 -5.54 -18.82
N GLY A 73 12.34 -4.52 -18.00
CA GLY A 73 12.02 -3.13 -18.34
C GLY A 73 11.88 -2.23 -17.12
N GLU A 74 11.73 -0.94 -17.38
CA GLU A 74 11.41 0.05 -16.36
C GLU A 74 9.96 -0.11 -15.91
N PHE A 75 9.74 -0.15 -14.60
CA PHE A 75 8.41 -0.17 -14.02
C PHE A 75 8.12 1.09 -13.20
N ASN A 76 6.86 1.49 -13.20
CA ASN A 76 6.35 2.58 -12.36
C ASN A 76 4.98 2.22 -11.80
N ALA A 77 4.65 2.83 -10.65
CA ALA A 77 3.32 2.86 -10.07
C ALA A 77 3.12 4.21 -9.38
N THR A 78 1.87 4.65 -9.26
CA THR A 78 1.52 5.90 -8.58
C THR A 78 0.31 5.66 -7.70
N ALA A 79 0.33 6.25 -6.51
CA ALA A 79 -0.80 6.25 -5.58
C ALA A 79 -0.95 7.62 -4.94
N LEU A 80 -2.18 7.98 -4.62
CA LEU A 80 -2.50 9.14 -3.80
C LEU A 80 -2.73 8.66 -2.36
N ILE A 81 -2.01 9.23 -1.41
CA ILE A 81 -2.19 8.97 0.03
C ILE A 81 -3.04 10.09 0.61
N ASN A 82 -4.23 9.75 1.10
CA ASN A 82 -5.09 10.65 1.85
C ASN A 82 -5.15 10.19 3.31
N VAL A 83 -4.84 11.08 4.25
CA VAL A 83 -4.98 10.82 5.68
C VAL A 83 -6.20 11.59 6.18
N MET A 84 -7.22 10.85 6.63
CA MET A 84 -8.46 11.41 7.15
C MET A 84 -8.50 11.26 8.66
N TYR A 85 -8.74 12.38 9.34
CA TYR A 85 -9.00 12.41 10.77
C TYR A 85 -10.53 12.48 10.97
N LEU A 86 -11.06 11.55 11.77
CA LEU A 86 -12.48 11.41 12.09
C LEU A 86 -12.74 11.71 13.56
#